data_AF-A0A806T3S7-F1
#
_entry.id   AF-A0A806T3S7-F1
#
_cell.length_a   1.000
_cell.length_b   1.000
_cell.length_c   1.000
_cell.angle_alpha   90.00
_cell.angle_beta   90.00
_cell.angle_gamma   90.00
#
_symmetry.space_group_name_H-M   'P 1'
#
loop_
_entity.id
_entity.type
_entity.pdbx_description
1 polymer ?
#
loop_
_entity_poly.entity_id
_entity_poly.type
_entity_poly.pdbx_seq_one_letter_code
_entity_poly.pdbx_strand_id
1 'polypeptide(L)'
;MKRTNLIVNLALVAVIGTITLGTIEALPSTGPTVAQASWKTMRQKQKAKKLELGASKKQVIKKLGKPERDDNQMLTYHDFVLYFENDKLVGSDLPEIQKKVDKKIAVKNARKKQLKGQAQYFGRRPVYDLQKMPSAYKAVRSGDEMWYLYNPGEGQPLLLRVDEPGDMTTVYVYNKKKENGRGRLLYTGRTIYQKNGNNNQNYY
;
A
#
# COMPACT_ATOMS: atom_id res chain seq x y z
N MET A 1 7.05 -43.57 -42.32
CA MET A 1 5.68 -43.16 -41.95
C MET A 1 5.75 -41.94 -41.04
N LYS A 2 5.46 -40.75 -41.57
CA LYS A 2 5.31 -39.50 -40.79
C LYS A 2 3.84 -39.11 -40.86
N ARG A 3 3.22 -38.82 -39.71
CA ARG A 3 1.91 -38.16 -39.63
C ARG A 3 2.11 -36.78 -39.03
N THR A 4 1.75 -35.79 -39.83
CA THR A 4 1.60 -34.38 -39.49
C THR A 4 0.09 -34.13 -39.38
N ASN A 5 -0.38 -33.47 -38.32
CA ASN A 5 -1.71 -32.84 -38.26
C ASN A 5 -1.47 -31.45 -37.65
N LEU A 6 -1.44 -30.38 -38.44
CA LEU A 6 -2.52 -29.67 -39.15
C LEU A 6 -3.43 -28.90 -38.18
N ILE A 7 -3.26 -27.58 -38.26
CA ILE A 7 -3.99 -26.52 -37.57
C ILE A 7 -5.42 -26.48 -38.11
N VAL A 8 -6.42 -26.52 -37.22
CA VAL A 8 -7.83 -26.33 -37.58
C VAL A 8 -8.22 -24.87 -37.33
N ASN A 9 -8.48 -24.15 -38.43
CA ASN A 9 -9.25 -22.91 -38.43
C ASN A 9 -10.73 -23.27 -38.25
N LEU A 10 -11.35 -22.84 -37.14
CA LEU A 10 -12.80 -22.91 -36.97
C LEU A 10 -13.44 -21.64 -37.54
N ALA A 11 -14.00 -21.74 -38.75
CA ALA A 11 -15.01 -20.81 -39.24
C ALA A 11 -16.37 -21.21 -38.63
N LEU A 12 -17.04 -20.28 -37.93
CA LEU A 12 -18.37 -20.53 -37.37
C LEU A 12 -19.45 -19.82 -38.22
N VAL A 13 -20.06 -20.65 -39.06
CA VAL A 13 -21.42 -20.66 -39.63
C VAL A 13 -22.31 -19.44 -39.36
N ALA A 14 -22.66 -18.73 -40.44
CA ALA A 14 -23.83 -17.86 -40.50
C ALA A 14 -25.06 -18.69 -40.88
N VAL A 15 -26.07 -18.73 -40.00
CA VAL A 15 -27.38 -19.33 -40.30
C VAL A 15 -28.19 -18.30 -41.09
N ILE A 16 -28.38 -18.55 -42.39
CA ILE A 16 -29.31 -17.80 -43.24
C ILE A 16 -30.68 -18.46 -43.10
N GLY A 17 -31.54 -17.88 -42.27
CA GLY A 17 -32.96 -18.21 -42.22
C GLY A 17 -33.75 -17.29 -43.14
N THR A 18 -34.36 -17.85 -44.19
CA THR A 18 -35.37 -17.19 -45.01
C THR A 18 -36.65 -16.97 -44.19
N ILE A 19 -37.11 -15.72 -44.08
CA ILE A 19 -38.43 -15.37 -43.54
C ILE A 19 -39.21 -14.64 -44.63
N THR A 20 -40.35 -15.21 -44.98
CA THR A 20 -41.35 -14.69 -45.91
C THR A 20 -42.03 -13.42 -45.41
N LEU A 21 -42.45 -12.57 -46.37
CA LEU A 21 -43.02 -11.23 -46.19
C LEU A 21 -44.08 -11.13 -45.07
N GLY A 22 -43.75 -10.31 -44.07
CA GLY A 22 -44.68 -9.55 -43.26
C GLY A 22 -43.94 -8.29 -42.83
N THR A 23 -44.42 -7.12 -43.24
CA THR A 23 -43.81 -5.83 -42.88
C THR A 23 -44.02 -5.61 -41.38
N ILE A 24 -43.06 -6.06 -40.58
CA ILE A 24 -42.89 -5.60 -39.20
C ILE A 24 -41.81 -4.53 -39.30
N GLU A 25 -42.20 -3.27 -39.10
CA GLU A 25 -41.26 -2.18 -38.92
C GLU A 25 -40.33 -2.53 -37.76
N ALA A 26 -39.07 -2.85 -38.09
CA ALA A 26 -38.04 -3.09 -37.10
C ALA A 26 -37.77 -1.77 -36.38
N LEU A 27 -38.32 -1.63 -35.18
CA LEU A 27 -37.84 -0.65 -34.22
C LEU A 27 -36.32 -0.80 -34.09
N PRO A 28 -35.53 0.27 -34.20
CA PRO A 28 -34.09 0.18 -34.06
C PRO A 28 -33.77 -0.24 -32.62
N SER A 29 -33.35 -1.51 -32.46
CA SER A 29 -32.75 -2.01 -31.23
C SER A 29 -31.43 -1.27 -31.00
N THR A 30 -31.48 -0.15 -30.29
CA THR A 30 -30.33 0.68 -29.93
C THR A 30 -29.52 0.12 -28.75
N GLY A 31 -29.87 -1.07 -28.26
CA GLY A 31 -29.20 -1.75 -27.14
C GLY A 31 -28.17 -2.80 -27.60
N PRO A 32 -27.08 -3.02 -26.84
CA PRO A 32 -26.17 -4.13 -27.08
C PRO A 32 -26.89 -5.47 -26.86
N THR A 33 -26.60 -6.45 -27.72
CA THR A 33 -27.06 -7.83 -27.54
C THR A 33 -26.47 -8.46 -26.26
N VAL A 34 -27.13 -9.48 -25.69
CA VAL A 34 -26.68 -10.18 -24.46
C VAL A 34 -25.23 -10.68 -24.57
N ALA A 35 -24.83 -11.19 -25.74
CA ALA A 35 -23.46 -11.62 -26.00
C ALA A 35 -22.48 -10.43 -25.95
N GLN A 36 -22.80 -9.29 -26.57
CA GLN A 36 -21.95 -8.10 -26.54
C GLN A 36 -21.80 -7.52 -25.13
N ALA A 37 -22.88 -7.54 -24.32
CA ALA A 37 -22.84 -7.13 -22.93
C ALA A 37 -21.91 -8.02 -22.10
N SER A 38 -22.01 -9.35 -22.25
CA SER A 38 -21.13 -10.33 -21.57
C SER A 38 -19.64 -10.10 -21.90
N TRP A 39 -19.30 -9.90 -23.17
CA TRP A 39 -17.92 -9.68 -23.61
C TRP A 39 -17.34 -8.36 -23.11
N LYS A 40 -18.16 -7.29 -23.08
CA LYS A 40 -17.78 -5.99 -22.54
C LYS A 40 -17.45 -6.11 -21.05
N THR A 41 -18.31 -6.75 -20.27
CA THR A 41 -18.10 -6.97 -18.83
C THR A 41 -16.83 -7.77 -18.56
N MET A 42 -16.62 -8.87 -19.30
CA MET A 42 -15.40 -9.68 -19.18
C MET A 42 -14.15 -8.84 -19.48
N ARG A 43 -14.17 -8.04 -20.55
CA ARG A 43 -13.04 -7.17 -20.93
C ARG A 43 -12.77 -6.08 -19.87
N GLN A 44 -13.81 -5.50 -19.29
CA GLN A 44 -13.68 -4.53 -18.20
C GLN A 44 -13.03 -5.15 -16.98
N LYS A 45 -13.50 -6.33 -16.55
CA LYS A 45 -12.92 -7.08 -15.43
C LYS A 45 -11.46 -7.41 -15.68
N GLN A 46 -11.10 -7.89 -16.88
CA GLN A 46 -9.70 -8.18 -17.24
C GLN A 46 -8.80 -6.94 -17.22
N LYS A 47 -9.32 -5.77 -17.63
CA LYS A 47 -8.59 -4.51 -17.53
C LYS A 47 -8.47 -4.03 -16.07
N ALA A 48 -9.51 -4.24 -15.25
CA ALA A 48 -9.56 -3.83 -13.85
C ALA A 48 -8.50 -4.57 -13.01
N LYS A 49 -8.31 -5.87 -13.24
CA LYS A 49 -7.24 -6.67 -12.61
C LYS A 49 -5.83 -6.09 -12.79
N LYS A 50 -5.61 -5.32 -13.86
CA LYS A 50 -4.35 -4.66 -14.20
C LYS A 50 -4.29 -3.19 -13.73
N LEU A 51 -5.19 -2.75 -12.87
CA LEU A 51 -5.12 -1.43 -12.25
C LEU A 51 -4.11 -1.43 -11.10
N GLU A 52 -3.41 -0.31 -10.94
CA GLU A 52 -2.51 -0.08 -9.81
C GLU A 52 -3.20 0.75 -8.74
N LEU A 53 -2.89 0.42 -7.47
CA LEU A 53 -3.32 1.25 -6.35
C LEU A 53 -2.74 2.66 -6.51
N GLY A 54 -3.53 3.67 -6.20
CA GLY A 54 -3.15 5.08 -6.36
C GLY A 54 -3.52 5.69 -7.71
N ALA A 55 -3.98 4.91 -8.69
CA ALA A 55 -4.50 5.45 -9.96
C ALA A 55 -5.69 6.37 -9.70
N SER A 56 -5.76 7.49 -10.43
CA SER A 56 -6.86 8.45 -10.23
C SER A 56 -8.18 7.92 -10.78
N LYS A 57 -9.31 8.36 -10.24
CA LYS A 57 -10.63 7.97 -10.74
C LYS A 57 -10.78 8.27 -12.24
N LYS A 58 -10.30 9.44 -12.67
CA LYS A 58 -10.28 9.82 -14.09
C LYS A 58 -9.48 8.85 -14.96
N GLN A 59 -8.32 8.39 -14.50
CA GLN A 59 -7.51 7.40 -15.22
C GLN A 59 -8.21 6.04 -15.29
N VAL A 60 -8.86 5.63 -14.20
CA VAL A 60 -9.62 4.38 -14.13
C VAL A 60 -10.79 4.40 -15.11
N ILE A 61 -11.62 5.44 -15.10
CA ILE A 61 -12.77 5.59 -16.02
C ILE A 61 -12.29 5.63 -17.47
N LYS A 62 -11.19 6.33 -17.77
CA LYS A 62 -10.60 6.34 -19.12
C LYS A 62 -10.20 4.93 -19.59
N LYS A 63 -9.72 4.07 -18.70
CA LYS A 63 -9.26 2.71 -19.03
C LYS A 63 -10.40 1.70 -19.14
N LEU A 64 -11.36 1.78 -18.23
CA LEU A 64 -12.46 0.82 -18.08
C LEU A 64 -13.76 1.22 -18.79
N GLY A 65 -13.92 2.51 -19.11
CA GLY A 65 -15.17 3.09 -19.58
C GLY A 65 -16.10 3.53 -18.45
N LYS A 66 -17.26 4.05 -18.84
CA LYS A 66 -18.29 4.56 -17.93
C LYS A 66 -18.73 3.46 -16.93
N PRO A 67 -18.73 3.74 -15.61
CA PRO A 67 -19.28 2.84 -14.60
C PRO A 67 -20.82 2.84 -14.66
N GLU A 68 -21.45 1.85 -14.03
CA GLU A 68 -22.91 1.82 -13.85
C GLU A 68 -23.34 2.84 -12.80
N ARG A 69 -22.54 3.00 -11.74
CA ARG A 69 -22.75 3.97 -10.67
C ARG A 69 -21.45 4.58 -10.21
N ASP A 70 -21.49 5.88 -9.90
CA ASP A 70 -20.38 6.63 -9.31
C ASP A 70 -20.90 7.39 -8.08
N ASP A 71 -20.50 6.94 -6.88
CA ASP A 71 -20.92 7.52 -5.59
C ASP A 71 -19.78 8.31 -4.92
N ASN A 72 -18.89 8.94 -5.69
CA ASN A 72 -17.67 9.63 -5.23
C ASN A 72 -16.60 8.74 -4.59
N GLN A 73 -16.95 7.88 -3.63
CA GLN A 73 -16.03 6.95 -2.98
C GLN A 73 -15.95 5.59 -3.69
N MET A 74 -16.90 5.30 -4.57
CA MET A 74 -17.02 4.01 -5.24
C MET A 74 -17.32 4.18 -6.73
N LEU A 75 -16.70 3.33 -7.55
CA LEU A 75 -17.15 3.08 -8.92
C LEU A 75 -17.68 1.65 -8.99
N THR A 76 -18.95 1.53 -9.33
CA THR A 76 -19.63 0.24 -9.47
C THR A 76 -19.71 -0.14 -10.94
N TYR A 77 -19.18 -1.31 -11.26
CA TYR A 77 -19.35 -1.99 -12.54
C TYR A 77 -20.17 -3.25 -12.29
N HIS A 78 -20.72 -3.84 -13.35
CA HIS A 78 -21.58 -5.03 -13.27
C HIS A 78 -21.07 -6.14 -12.34
N ASP A 79 -19.77 -6.41 -12.39
CA ASP A 79 -19.13 -7.57 -11.77
C ASP A 79 -18.24 -7.25 -10.57
N PHE A 80 -18.03 -5.96 -10.28
CA PHE A 80 -17.05 -5.52 -9.28
C PHE A 80 -17.22 -4.05 -8.89
N VAL A 81 -16.73 -3.74 -7.69
CA VAL A 81 -16.68 -2.39 -7.13
C VAL A 81 -15.24 -1.98 -6.91
N LEU A 82 -14.91 -0.74 -7.28
CA LEU A 82 -13.62 -0.11 -7.02
C LEU A 82 -13.79 0.97 -5.95
N TYR A 83 -12.94 0.93 -4.92
CA TYR A 83 -12.97 1.87 -3.79
C TYR A 83 -11.92 2.97 -3.96
N PHE A 84 -12.30 4.22 -3.68
CA PHE A 84 -11.47 5.40 -3.83
C PHE A 84 -11.40 6.22 -2.53
N GLU A 85 -10.21 6.74 -2.25
CA GLU A 85 -9.96 7.71 -1.19
C GLU A 85 -9.12 8.85 -1.77
N ASN A 86 -9.54 10.11 -1.58
CA ASN A 86 -8.86 11.29 -2.13
C ASN A 86 -8.58 11.15 -3.65
N ASP A 87 -9.60 10.75 -4.42
CA ASP A 87 -9.56 10.48 -5.86
C ASP A 87 -8.63 9.33 -6.31
N LYS A 88 -8.09 8.54 -5.38
CA LYS A 88 -7.12 7.47 -5.67
C LYS A 88 -7.69 6.10 -5.38
N LEU A 89 -7.46 5.15 -6.29
CA LEU A 89 -7.86 3.75 -6.10
C LEU A 89 -7.16 3.16 -4.87
N VAL A 90 -7.95 2.77 -3.86
CA VAL A 90 -7.44 2.17 -2.62
C VAL A 90 -7.77 0.68 -2.47
N GLY A 91 -8.74 0.17 -3.22
CA GLY A 91 -9.11 -1.25 -3.16
C GLY A 91 -10.21 -1.64 -4.14
N SER A 92 -10.65 -2.89 -4.05
CA SER A 92 -11.77 -3.45 -4.79
C SER A 92 -12.15 -4.81 -4.19
N ASP A 93 -13.37 -5.27 -4.43
CA ASP A 93 -13.81 -6.65 -4.22
C ASP A 93 -13.14 -7.65 -5.20
N LEU A 94 -12.44 -7.19 -6.24
CA LEU A 94 -11.64 -8.04 -7.12
C LEU A 94 -10.43 -8.63 -6.37
N PRO A 95 -10.27 -9.97 -6.35
CA PRO A 95 -9.17 -10.63 -5.66
C PRO A 95 -7.77 -10.14 -6.06
N GLU A 96 -7.56 -9.79 -7.33
CA GLU A 96 -6.27 -9.30 -7.82
C GLU A 96 -5.89 -7.93 -7.26
N ILE A 97 -6.87 -7.05 -7.06
CA ILE A 97 -6.64 -5.73 -6.44
C ILE A 97 -6.52 -5.91 -4.93
N GLN A 98 -7.36 -6.74 -4.30
CA GLN A 98 -7.28 -7.02 -2.87
C GLN A 98 -5.90 -7.59 -2.47
N LYS A 99 -5.34 -8.51 -3.26
CA LYS A 99 -3.96 -9.00 -3.06
C LYS A 99 -2.91 -7.88 -3.04
N LYS A 100 -3.08 -6.84 -3.86
CA LYS A 100 -2.18 -5.67 -3.85
C LYS A 100 -2.35 -4.85 -2.58
N VAL A 101 -3.58 -4.70 -2.08
CA VAL A 101 -3.89 -4.04 -0.81
C VAL A 101 -3.23 -4.79 0.34
N ASP A 102 -3.43 -6.10 0.41
CA ASP A 102 -2.87 -6.96 1.46
C ASP A 102 -1.34 -6.89 1.47
N LYS A 103 -0.70 -6.96 0.28
CA LYS A 103 0.75 -6.79 0.15
C LYS A 103 1.22 -5.43 0.67
N LYS A 104 0.52 -4.35 0.34
CA LYS A 104 0.84 -3.00 0.82
C LYS A 104 0.72 -2.89 2.34
N ILE A 105 -0.33 -3.49 2.92
CA ILE A 105 -0.54 -3.54 4.37
C ILE A 105 0.56 -4.35 5.05
N ALA A 106 0.89 -5.53 4.52
CA ALA A 106 1.96 -6.39 5.04
C ALA A 106 3.30 -5.66 5.06
N VAL A 107 3.68 -4.98 3.97
CA VAL A 107 4.91 -4.17 3.91
C VAL A 107 4.89 -3.03 4.93
N LYS A 108 3.76 -2.31 5.06
CA LYS A 108 3.60 -1.25 6.06
C LYS A 108 3.78 -1.78 7.48
N ASN A 109 3.19 -2.94 7.78
CA ASN A 109 3.29 -3.58 9.09
C ASN A 109 4.70 -4.07 9.39
N ALA A 110 5.36 -4.67 8.40
CA ALA A 110 6.76 -5.09 8.52
C ALA A 110 7.67 -3.89 8.82
N ARG A 111 7.52 -2.79 8.09
CA ARG A 111 8.26 -1.53 8.34
C ARG A 111 7.97 -0.96 9.73
N LYS A 112 6.70 -0.99 10.17
CA LYS A 112 6.32 -0.54 11.53
C LYS A 112 7.00 -1.39 12.61
N LYS A 113 7.05 -2.71 12.42
CA LYS A 113 7.72 -3.65 13.34
C LYS A 113 9.22 -3.39 13.38
N GLN A 114 9.86 -3.25 12.22
CA GLN A 114 11.28 -2.93 12.11
C GLN A 114 11.62 -1.60 12.82
N LEU A 115 10.85 -0.54 12.57
CA LEU A 115 11.04 0.76 13.21
C LEU A 115 10.91 0.67 14.74
N LYS A 116 9.96 -0.13 15.25
CA LYS A 116 9.81 -0.37 16.69
C LYS A 116 11.03 -1.09 17.26
N GLY A 117 11.56 -2.10 16.57
CA GLY A 117 12.79 -2.80 16.97
C GLY A 117 14.00 -1.86 17.01
N GLN A 118 14.16 -1.02 15.98
CA GLN A 118 15.23 -0.01 15.94
C GLN A 118 15.10 1.02 17.07
N ALA A 119 13.88 1.46 17.40
CA ALA A 119 13.65 2.35 18.54
C ALA A 119 13.94 1.68 19.89
N GLN A 120 13.62 0.39 20.05
CA GLN A 120 13.99 -0.38 21.24
C GLN A 120 15.50 -0.53 21.36
N TYR A 121 16.19 -0.89 20.27
CA TYR A 121 17.65 -0.96 20.21
C TYR A 121 18.27 0.38 20.63
N PHE A 122 17.79 1.48 20.03
CA PHE A 122 18.30 2.82 20.32
C PHE A 122 18.02 3.26 21.76
N GLY A 123 16.81 2.99 22.26
CA GLY A 123 16.40 3.34 23.62
C GLY A 123 17.11 2.52 24.71
N ARG A 124 17.53 1.29 24.40
CA ARG A 124 18.28 0.42 25.34
C ARG A 124 19.80 0.58 25.23
N ARG A 125 20.29 1.36 24.27
CA ARG A 125 21.73 1.56 24.11
C ARG A 125 22.29 2.37 25.28
N PRO A 126 23.43 2.01 25.90
CA PRO A 126 23.98 2.81 26.98
C PRO A 126 24.32 4.25 26.56
N VAL A 127 24.08 5.24 27.41
CA VAL A 127 24.43 6.65 27.16
C VAL A 127 25.91 6.79 26.82
N TYR A 128 26.76 6.07 27.54
CA TYR A 128 28.18 5.97 27.28
C TYR A 128 28.51 5.63 25.81
N ASP A 129 27.81 4.66 25.24
CA ASP A 129 28.04 4.24 23.85
C ASP A 129 27.62 5.35 22.88
N LEU A 130 26.46 5.97 23.13
CA LEU A 130 25.95 7.05 22.27
C LEU A 130 26.92 8.22 22.19
N GLN A 131 27.49 8.63 23.34
CA GLN A 131 28.45 9.72 23.43
C GLN A 131 29.79 9.39 22.75
N LYS A 132 30.18 8.11 22.72
CA LYS A 132 31.40 7.65 22.05
C LYS A 132 31.29 7.51 20.54
N MET A 133 30.09 7.64 19.96
CA MET A 133 29.86 7.51 18.52
C MET A 133 29.21 8.78 17.94
N PRO A 134 29.88 9.95 18.00
CA PRO A 134 29.32 11.21 17.51
C PRO A 134 29.08 11.23 15.99
N SER A 135 29.73 10.34 15.23
CA SER A 135 29.46 10.15 13.81
C SER A 135 28.10 9.49 13.53
N ALA A 136 27.58 8.69 14.48
CA ALA A 136 26.31 7.99 14.37
C ALA A 136 25.16 8.67 15.13
N TYR A 137 25.49 9.41 16.20
CA TYR A 137 24.54 10.02 17.10
C TYR A 137 24.86 11.50 17.33
N LYS A 138 23.85 12.36 17.18
CA LYS A 138 23.95 13.77 17.56
C LYS A 138 23.33 13.97 18.93
N ALA A 139 24.07 14.53 19.87
CA ALA A 139 23.62 14.75 21.24
C ALA A 139 23.45 16.24 21.54
N VAL A 140 22.36 16.62 22.22
CA VAL A 140 22.07 17.99 22.68
C VAL A 140 21.42 17.94 24.06
N ARG A 141 21.83 18.83 24.96
CA ARG A 141 21.13 19.09 26.22
C ARG A 141 19.98 20.06 25.95
N SER A 142 18.78 19.76 26.42
CA SER A 142 17.61 20.64 26.31
C SER A 142 16.92 20.72 27.68
N GLY A 143 17.13 21.82 28.39
CA GLY A 143 16.74 21.92 29.81
C GLY A 143 17.35 20.79 30.64
N ASP A 144 16.50 20.05 31.34
CA ASP A 144 16.93 18.91 32.18
C ASP A 144 17.06 17.59 31.42
N GLU A 145 16.81 17.59 30.12
CA GLU A 145 16.80 16.38 29.28
C GLU A 145 18.09 16.24 28.46
N MET A 146 18.42 15.01 28.10
CA MET A 146 19.46 14.70 27.11
C MET A 146 18.84 14.09 25.86
N TRP A 147 19.06 14.74 24.72
CA TRP A 147 18.47 14.36 23.44
C TRP A 147 19.52 13.74 22.54
N TYR A 148 19.18 12.62 21.91
CA TYR A 148 20.02 11.95 20.94
C TYR A 148 19.24 11.73 19.65
N LEU A 149 19.79 12.19 18.52
CA LEU A 149 19.27 11.89 17.20
C LEU A 149 20.04 10.74 16.57
N TYR A 150 19.31 9.80 15.97
CA TYR A 150 19.84 8.65 15.26
C TYR A 150 19.20 8.52 13.87
N ASN A 151 20.02 8.25 12.85
CA ASN A 151 19.55 7.90 11.52
C ASN A 151 19.63 6.38 11.31
N PRO A 152 18.49 5.65 11.32
CA PRO A 152 18.46 4.20 11.12
C PRO A 152 18.75 3.74 9.68
N GLY A 153 18.93 4.66 8.73
CA GLY A 153 19.30 4.35 7.33
C GLY A 153 18.25 4.76 6.31
N GLU A 154 18.50 4.40 5.05
CA GLU A 154 17.70 4.84 3.90
C GLU A 154 16.21 4.44 4.03
N GLY A 155 15.33 5.39 3.71
CA GLY A 155 13.88 5.17 3.72
C GLY A 155 13.24 5.06 5.10
N GLN A 156 14.02 5.19 6.19
CA GLN A 156 13.53 5.19 7.56
C GLN A 156 13.52 6.62 8.13
N PRO A 157 12.57 6.94 9.03
CA PRO A 157 12.56 8.24 9.69
C PRO A 157 13.69 8.36 10.72
N LEU A 158 14.18 9.58 10.93
CA LEU A 158 15.07 9.88 12.05
C LEU A 158 14.39 9.54 13.38
N LEU A 159 15.17 9.00 14.31
CA LEU A 159 14.74 8.71 15.66
C LEU A 159 15.30 9.77 16.62
N LEU A 160 14.44 10.21 17.54
CA LEU A 160 14.81 11.09 18.65
C LEU A 160 14.65 10.30 19.94
N ARG A 161 15.75 10.08 20.64
CA ARG A 161 15.75 9.59 22.02
C ARG A 161 15.84 10.79 22.95
N VAL A 162 15.04 10.76 24.01
CA VAL A 162 15.03 11.73 25.09
C VAL A 162 15.23 10.97 26.38
N ASP A 163 16.31 11.28 27.09
CA ASP A 163 16.55 10.83 28.45
C ASP A 163 16.08 11.94 29.38
N GLU A 164 14.98 11.66 30.09
CA GLU A 164 14.29 12.55 31.02
C GLU A 164 14.88 12.39 32.44
N PRO A 165 14.70 13.40 33.31
CA PRO A 165 15.00 13.28 34.73
C PRO A 165 14.27 12.08 35.35
N GLY A 166 14.94 11.35 36.25
CA GLY A 166 14.38 10.12 36.85
C GLY A 166 14.69 8.83 36.08
N ASP A 167 15.80 8.82 35.32
CA ASP A 167 16.35 7.64 34.64
C ASP A 167 15.36 7.00 33.66
N MET A 168 14.60 7.80 32.92
CA MET A 168 13.65 7.34 31.91
C MET A 168 14.07 7.78 30.52
N THR A 169 14.12 6.81 29.60
CA THR A 169 14.38 7.01 28.18
C THR A 169 13.09 6.85 27.40
N THR A 170 12.81 7.81 26.52
CA THR A 170 11.71 7.73 25.55
C THR A 170 12.23 7.96 24.13
N VAL A 171 11.79 7.13 23.17
CA VAL A 171 12.17 7.24 21.75
C VAL A 171 10.96 7.57 20.90
N TYR A 172 11.10 8.60 20.09
CA TYR A 172 10.11 9.13 19.15
C TYR A 172 10.61 9.01 17.71
N VAL A 173 9.68 9.02 16.77
CA VAL A 173 9.96 9.53 15.42
C VAL A 173 10.27 11.02 15.55
N TYR A 174 11.42 11.46 15.05
CA TYR A 174 11.76 12.87 15.03
C TYR A 174 10.83 13.65 14.09
N ASN A 175 10.34 14.80 14.54
CA ASN A 175 9.46 15.68 13.77
C ASN A 175 9.97 17.12 13.78
N LYS A 176 10.66 17.51 12.71
CA LYS A 176 11.19 18.87 12.52
C LYS A 176 10.14 20.00 12.52
N LYS A 177 8.85 19.69 12.39
CA LYS A 177 7.76 20.69 12.40
C LYS A 177 7.26 21.02 13.80
N LYS A 178 7.66 20.23 14.81
CA LYS A 178 7.32 20.49 16.20
C LYS A 178 8.52 21.10 16.90
N GLU A 179 8.27 22.12 17.71
CA GLU A 179 9.30 22.82 18.48
C GLU A 179 10.15 21.86 19.31
N ASN A 180 9.50 20.88 19.97
CA ASN A 180 10.20 19.88 20.78
C ASN A 180 10.75 18.68 19.99
N GLY A 181 10.61 18.65 18.66
CA GLY A 181 11.05 17.52 17.82
C GLY A 181 10.32 16.19 18.05
N ARG A 182 9.37 16.10 18.99
CA ARG A 182 8.71 14.84 19.41
C ARG A 182 7.54 14.49 18.51
N GLY A 183 7.74 13.52 17.61
CA GLY A 183 6.69 12.95 16.78
C GLY A 183 5.93 11.83 17.48
N ARG A 184 5.79 10.68 16.80
CA ARG A 184 5.10 9.50 17.34
C ARG A 184 6.00 8.75 18.31
N LEU A 185 5.49 8.46 19.51
CA LEU A 185 6.13 7.58 20.49
C LEU A 185 6.35 6.16 19.93
N LEU A 186 7.55 5.61 20.12
CA LEU A 186 7.91 4.26 19.66
C LEU A 186 8.37 3.34 20.79
N TYR A 187 9.03 3.88 21.82
CA TYR A 187 9.56 3.13 22.94
C TYR A 187 9.69 4.00 24.19
N THR A 188 9.52 3.40 25.36
CA THR A 188 9.82 3.98 26.68
C THR A 188 10.44 2.89 27.55
N GLY A 189 11.44 3.23 28.38
CA GLY A 189 12.07 2.33 29.32
C GLY A 189 13.08 3.05 30.22
N ARG A 190 13.79 2.32 31.09
CA ARG A 190 14.82 2.92 31.95
C ARG A 190 16.07 3.31 31.17
N THR A 191 16.64 4.45 31.52
CA THR A 191 17.93 4.93 31.00
C THR A 191 19.04 4.01 31.48
N ILE A 192 19.90 3.60 30.55
CA ILE A 192 21.10 2.81 30.85
C ILE A 192 22.29 3.75 30.67
N TYR A 193 22.96 4.14 31.76
CA TYR A 193 24.09 5.08 31.68
C TYR A 193 25.40 4.39 31.32
N GLN A 194 25.65 3.24 31.93
CA GLN A 194 26.93 2.53 31.84
C GLN A 194 26.79 1.21 31.07
N LYS A 195 27.91 0.72 30.54
CA LYS A 195 28.01 -0.61 29.96
C LYS A 195 28.20 -1.62 31.08
N ASN A 196 27.15 -2.37 31.45
CA ASN A 196 27.29 -3.40 32.49
C ASN A 196 28.23 -4.50 32.00
N GLY A 197 29.34 -4.71 32.72
CA GLY A 197 30.44 -5.61 32.34
C GLY A 197 30.07 -7.09 32.14
N ASN A 198 28.89 -7.54 32.59
CA ASN A 198 28.48 -8.95 32.54
C ASN A 198 27.31 -9.26 31.59
N ASN A 199 26.81 -8.28 30.82
CA ASN A 199 25.70 -8.53 29.90
C ASN A 199 26.11 -8.23 28.47
N ASN A 200 26.66 -9.24 27.79
CA ASN A 200 26.46 -9.45 26.35
C ASN A 200 24.96 -9.70 26.10
N GLN A 201 24.11 -8.71 26.41
CA GLN A 201 22.76 -8.67 25.84
C GLN A 201 22.96 -8.28 24.39
N ASN A 202 23.05 -9.31 23.55
CA ASN A 202 22.92 -9.18 22.11
C ASN A 202 21.61 -8.45 21.81
N TYR A 203 21.71 -7.17 21.49
CA TYR A 203 20.60 -6.36 21.03
C TYR A 203 20.36 -6.69 19.54
N TYR A 204 19.77 -7.87 19.26
CA TYR A 204 19.26 -8.25 17.93
C TYR A 204 17.77 -7.92 17.80
#